data_AF-A0A831LM56-F1
#
_entry.id   AF-A0A831LM56-F1
#
_cell.length_a   1.000
_cell.length_b   1.000
_cell.length_c   1.000
_cell.angle_alpha   90.00
_cell.angle_beta   90.00
_cell.angle_gamma   90.00
#
_symmetry.space_group_name_H-M   'P 1'
#
loop_
_entity.id
_entity.type
_entity.pdbx_description
1 polymer ?
#
loop_
_entity_poly.entity_id
_entity_poly.type
_entity_poly.pdbx_seq_one_letter_code
_entity_poly.pdbx_strand_id
1 'polypeptide(L)'
;RIQTPGFESPPLQITPEEPKKGLKWAAVEVPSGVRGRMAIYGPLIEQSEAAIIIREADFAFGCMGCARTNELIQFSLRHRGIPVLDLEYPSSDEEGIAFVAAIREFLAGLAKEGQA
;
A
#
# COMPACT_ATOMS: atom_id res chain seq x y z
N ARG A 1 15.99 23.45 11.79
CA ARG A 1 14.58 23.95 11.80
C ARG A 1 13.96 23.55 10.47
N ILE A 2 13.19 22.46 10.42
CA ILE A 2 12.56 21.97 9.20
C ILE A 2 11.15 22.57 9.17
N GLN A 3 10.97 23.61 8.36
CA GLN A 3 9.67 24.25 8.10
C GLN A 3 9.55 24.56 6.60
N THR A 4 9.66 23.52 5.78
CA THR A 4 9.26 23.60 4.37
C THR A 4 8.08 22.65 4.19
N PRO A 5 6.84 23.15 4.02
CA PRO A 5 5.72 22.33 3.60
C PRO A 5 6.08 21.77 2.21
N GLY A 6 6.33 20.47 2.11
CA GLY A 6 6.64 19.81 0.85
C GLY A 6 5.40 19.78 -0.05
N PHE A 7 5.21 20.86 -0.83
CA PHE A 7 4.24 20.97 -1.94
C PHE A 7 4.90 20.63 -3.29
N GLU A 8 6.04 19.91 -3.30
CA GLU A 8 6.78 19.61 -4.54
C GLU A 8 6.30 18.32 -5.24
N SER A 9 5.22 17.70 -4.78
CA SER A 9 4.56 16.65 -5.56
C SER A 9 3.52 17.31 -6.46
N PRO A 10 3.68 17.30 -7.80
CA PRO A 10 2.60 17.75 -8.67
C PRO A 10 1.35 16.93 -8.36
N PRO A 11 0.16 17.55 -8.28
CA PRO A 11 -1.07 16.80 -8.05
C PRO A 11 -1.19 15.71 -9.10
N LEU A 12 -1.58 14.49 -8.70
CA LEU A 12 -1.79 13.40 -9.63
C LEU A 12 -2.93 13.79 -10.57
N GLN A 13 -2.60 14.19 -11.80
CA GLN A 13 -3.58 14.54 -12.80
C GLN A 13 -4.26 13.27 -13.28
N ILE A 14 -5.46 13.02 -12.76
CA ILE A 14 -6.32 11.92 -13.21
C ILE A 14 -7.10 12.36 -14.46
N THR A 15 -7.19 11.49 -15.45
CA THR A 15 -8.02 11.65 -16.64
C THR A 15 -9.22 10.69 -16.55
N PRO A 16 -10.21 10.79 -17.46
CA PRO A 16 -11.28 9.80 -17.54
C PRO A 16 -10.82 8.37 -17.87
N GLU A 17 -9.56 8.14 -18.28
CA GLU A 17 -9.04 6.82 -18.61
C GLU A 17 -8.62 6.00 -17.39
N GLU A 18 -8.06 6.61 -16.35
CA GLU A 18 -7.63 5.90 -15.15
C GLU A 18 -8.79 5.19 -14.43
N PRO A 19 -9.97 5.82 -14.21
CA PRO A 19 -11.12 5.12 -13.64
C PRO A 19 -11.61 3.93 -14.47
N LYS A 20 -11.46 3.97 -15.80
CA LYS A 20 -11.83 2.85 -16.68
C LYS A 20 -10.91 1.66 -16.48
N LYS A 21 -9.59 1.89 -16.37
CA LYS A 21 -8.62 0.85 -15.99
C LYS A 21 -8.99 0.27 -14.63
N GLY A 22 -9.42 1.14 -13.70
CA GLY A 22 -9.92 0.80 -12.35
C GLY A 22 -10.93 -0.34 -12.29
N LEU A 23 -11.78 -0.47 -13.33
CA LEU A 23 -12.79 -1.51 -13.44
C LEU A 23 -12.22 -2.94 -13.54
N LYS A 24 -10.92 -3.08 -13.85
CA LYS A 24 -10.21 -4.37 -13.82
C LYS A 24 -10.16 -4.97 -12.40
N TRP A 25 -10.00 -4.13 -11.38
CA TRP A 25 -9.73 -4.58 -10.00
C TRP A 25 -10.95 -4.59 -9.10
N ALA A 26 -12.02 -3.89 -9.47
CA ALA A 26 -13.24 -3.80 -8.67
C ALA A 26 -14.47 -3.93 -9.55
N ALA A 27 -15.36 -4.86 -9.19
CA ALA A 27 -16.61 -5.13 -9.89
C ALA A 27 -17.54 -3.90 -9.88
N VAL A 28 -18.51 -3.89 -10.79
CA VAL A 28 -19.46 -2.78 -10.95
C VAL A 28 -20.37 -2.60 -9.72
N GLU A 29 -20.61 -3.64 -8.93
CA GLU A 29 -21.35 -3.52 -7.66
C GLU A 29 -20.55 -2.88 -6.51
N VAL A 30 -19.22 -2.77 -6.63
CA VAL A 30 -18.37 -2.23 -5.56
C VAL A 30 -18.57 -0.71 -5.46
N PRO A 31 -18.67 -0.10 -4.25
CA PRO A 31 -18.90 1.34 -4.10
C PRO A 31 -17.93 2.22 -4.91
N SER A 32 -18.43 3.31 -5.48
CA SER A 32 -17.66 4.20 -6.37
C SER A 32 -16.35 4.70 -5.75
N GLY A 33 -16.35 4.98 -4.44
CA GLY A 33 -15.16 5.40 -3.72
C GLY A 33 -14.06 4.33 -3.60
N VAL A 34 -14.42 3.04 -3.58
CA VAL A 34 -13.45 1.94 -3.63
C VAL A 34 -12.91 1.79 -5.05
N ARG A 35 -13.79 1.82 -6.06
CA ARG A 35 -13.37 1.76 -7.47
C ARG A 35 -12.42 2.89 -7.85
N GLY A 36 -12.72 4.12 -7.43
CA GLY A 36 -11.87 5.28 -7.67
C GLY A 36 -10.48 5.13 -7.05
N ARG A 37 -10.38 4.54 -5.85
CA ARG A 37 -9.08 4.23 -5.23
C ARG A 37 -8.35 3.11 -5.96
N MET A 38 -9.06 2.07 -6.39
CA MET A 38 -8.46 0.95 -7.13
C MET A 38 -7.98 1.37 -8.53
N ALA A 39 -8.55 2.42 -9.13
CA ALA A 39 -7.99 3.04 -10.33
C ALA A 39 -6.56 3.56 -10.13
N ILE A 40 -6.18 3.91 -8.89
CA ILE A 40 -4.86 4.41 -8.52
C ILE A 40 -3.99 3.27 -7.97
N TYR A 41 -4.49 2.48 -7.02
CA TYR A 41 -3.73 1.41 -6.38
C TYR A 41 -3.55 0.18 -7.26
N GLY A 42 -4.50 -0.14 -8.14
CA GLY A 42 -4.43 -1.30 -9.03
C GLY A 42 -3.13 -1.35 -9.86
N PRO A 43 -2.77 -0.28 -10.58
CA PRO A 43 -1.50 -0.20 -11.30
C PRO A 43 -0.27 -0.36 -10.40
N LEU A 44 -0.30 0.20 -9.18
CA LEU A 44 0.81 0.10 -8.22
C LEU A 44 0.96 -1.33 -7.69
N ILE A 45 -0.16 -2.01 -7.44
CA ILE A 45 -0.17 -3.42 -7.06
C ILE A 45 0.49 -4.24 -8.17
N GLU A 46 0.17 -4.00 -9.44
CA GLU A 46 0.77 -4.74 -10.56
C GLU A 46 2.27 -4.50 -10.72
N GLN A 47 2.73 -3.27 -10.47
CA GLN A 47 4.14 -2.88 -10.57
C GLN A 47 4.98 -3.31 -9.37
N SER A 48 4.36 -3.59 -8.22
CA SER A 48 5.11 -3.94 -7.01
C SER A 48 5.88 -5.26 -7.17
N GLU A 49 7.09 -5.33 -6.64
CA GLU A 49 7.91 -6.56 -6.67
C GLU A 49 7.97 -7.24 -5.30
N ALA A 50 7.62 -6.50 -4.24
CA ALA A 50 7.48 -6.95 -2.88
C ALA A 50 6.48 -6.05 -2.14
N ALA A 51 5.98 -6.49 -0.98
CA ALA A 51 5.08 -5.71 -0.15
C ALA A 51 5.45 -5.78 1.34
N ILE A 52 5.25 -4.67 2.04
CA ILE A 52 5.28 -4.61 3.50
C ILE A 52 3.87 -4.20 3.96
N ILE A 53 3.21 -5.05 4.75
CA ILE A 53 1.86 -4.85 5.24
C ILE A 53 1.93 -4.59 6.74
N ILE A 54 1.50 -3.40 7.15
CA ILE A 54 1.45 -2.99 8.55
C ILE A 54 0.01 -3.14 9.05
N ARG A 55 -0.17 -3.90 10.12
CA ARG A 55 -1.45 -4.17 10.78
C ARG A 55 -1.59 -3.35 12.06
N GLU A 56 -2.84 -3.20 12.51
CA GLU A 56 -3.18 -2.54 13.78
C GLU A 56 -2.56 -1.13 13.92
N ALA A 57 -2.38 -0.43 12.81
CA ALA A 57 -2.07 0.99 12.87
C ALA A 57 -3.25 1.71 13.54
N ASP A 58 -2.96 2.58 14.52
CA ASP A 58 -3.97 3.34 15.25
C ASP A 58 -4.99 3.94 14.30
N PHE A 59 -6.27 3.79 14.65
CA PHE A 59 -7.41 4.15 13.79
C PHE A 59 -7.23 5.51 13.12
N ALA A 60 -6.96 5.51 11.83
CA ALA A 60 -7.21 6.66 10.98
C ALA A 60 -8.72 6.72 10.71
N PHE A 61 -9.39 7.79 11.14
CA PHE A 61 -10.81 8.02 10.86
C PHE A 61 -11.09 7.84 9.35
N GLY A 62 -11.86 6.80 9.00
CA GLY A 62 -12.19 6.46 7.62
C GLY A 62 -13.55 5.79 7.54
N CYS A 63 -14.27 5.99 6.44
CA CYS A 63 -15.53 5.28 6.22
C CYS A 63 -15.27 3.80 5.88
N MET A 64 -16.30 2.96 5.93
CA MET A 64 -16.23 1.55 5.55
C MET A 64 -15.61 1.33 4.16
N GLY A 65 -15.76 2.29 3.23
CA GLY A 65 -15.11 2.22 1.92
C GLY A 65 -13.58 2.25 1.97
N CYS A 66 -12.98 2.97 2.92
CA CYS A 66 -11.54 2.96 3.12
C CYS A 66 -11.07 1.58 3.58
N ALA A 67 -11.74 1.00 4.59
CA ALA A 67 -11.43 -0.33 5.10
C ALA A 67 -11.54 -1.41 4.00
N ARG A 68 -12.62 -1.39 3.21
CA ARG A 68 -12.80 -2.34 2.09
C ARG A 68 -11.76 -2.18 0.99
N THR A 69 -11.28 -0.95 0.76
CA THR A 69 -10.17 -0.73 -0.18
C THR A 69 -8.89 -1.38 0.37
N ASN A 70 -8.56 -1.19 1.64
CA ASN A 70 -7.38 -1.79 2.26
C ASN A 70 -7.42 -3.32 2.20
N GLU A 71 -8.56 -3.93 2.53
CA GLU A 71 -8.75 -5.38 2.43
C GLU A 71 -8.53 -5.88 1.00
N LEU A 72 -9.10 -5.19 0.00
CA LEU A 72 -8.94 -5.57 -1.41
C LEU A 72 -7.48 -5.44 -1.88
N ILE A 73 -6.77 -4.41 -1.45
CA ILE A 73 -5.34 -4.23 -1.74
C ILE A 73 -4.53 -5.38 -1.13
N GLN A 74 -4.74 -5.68 0.16
CA GLN A 74 -4.03 -6.76 0.85
C GLN A 74 -4.31 -8.11 0.20
N PHE A 75 -5.58 -8.40 -0.12
CA PHE A 75 -5.97 -9.61 -0.85
C PHE A 75 -5.21 -9.70 -2.19
N SER A 76 -5.20 -8.62 -2.97
CA SER A 76 -4.55 -8.58 -4.28
C SER A 76 -3.05 -8.81 -4.18
N LEU A 77 -2.35 -8.17 -3.24
CA LEU A 77 -0.91 -8.35 -3.04
C LEU A 77 -0.55 -9.78 -2.65
N ARG A 78 -1.32 -10.40 -1.75
CA ARG A 78 -1.09 -11.79 -1.31
C ARG A 78 -1.27 -12.81 -2.43
N HIS A 79 -2.11 -12.53 -3.42
CA HIS A 79 -2.33 -13.42 -4.57
C HIS A 79 -1.28 -13.25 -5.69
N ARG A 80 -0.37 -12.27 -5.60
CA ARG A 80 0.64 -12.05 -6.66
C ARG A 80 1.86 -12.96 -6.57
N GLY A 81 2.04 -13.69 -5.47
CA GLY A 81 3.23 -14.53 -5.27
C GLY A 81 4.52 -13.72 -5.12
N ILE A 82 4.43 -12.43 -4.79
CA ILE A 82 5.57 -11.59 -4.43
C ILE A 82 5.95 -11.80 -2.95
N PRO A 83 7.20 -11.52 -2.56
CA PRO A 83 7.59 -11.50 -1.14
C PRO A 83 6.75 -10.48 -0.35
N VAL A 84 6.26 -10.92 0.82
CA VAL A 84 5.44 -10.08 1.72
C VAL A 84 6.01 -10.14 3.13
N LEU A 85 6.25 -8.97 3.73
CA LEU A 85 6.54 -8.83 5.15
C LEU A 85 5.30 -8.29 5.88
N ASP A 86 4.86 -9.00 6.90
CA ASP A 86 3.76 -8.60 7.77
C ASP A 86 4.30 -8.07 9.10
N LEU A 87 3.90 -6.86 9.49
CA LEU A 87 4.32 -6.22 10.74
C LEU A 87 3.11 -5.67 11.50
N GLU A 88 3.25 -5.53 12.81
CA GLU A 88 2.32 -4.76 13.65
C GLU A 88 2.88 -3.35 13.84
N TYR A 89 1.99 -2.36 13.91
CA TYR A 89 2.40 -0.99 14.17
C TYR A 89 2.99 -0.89 15.58
N PRO A 90 4.21 -0.33 15.75
CA PRO A 90 4.88 -0.32 17.04
C PRO A 90 4.21 0.68 17.99
N SER A 91 4.09 0.29 19.25
CA SER A 91 3.48 1.08 20.34
C SER A 91 4.50 1.57 21.39
N SER A 92 5.76 1.13 21.28
CA SER A 92 6.86 1.53 22.15
C SER A 92 8.15 1.78 21.37
N ASP A 93 9.13 2.45 21.98
CA ASP A 93 10.44 2.70 21.36
C ASP A 93 11.18 1.40 21.02
N GLU A 94 11.07 0.40 21.91
CA GLU A 94 11.69 -0.92 21.72
C GLU A 94 11.05 -1.66 20.53
N GLU A 95 9.72 -1.65 20.44
CA GLU A 95 8.99 -2.17 19.28
C GLU A 95 9.34 -1.40 18.01
N GLY A 96 9.52 -0.09 18.09
CA GLY A 96 9.93 0.75 16.96
C GLY A 96 11.30 0.36 16.40
N ILE A 97 12.27 0.07 17.28
CA ILE A 97 13.59 -0.42 16.87
C ILE A 97 13.46 -1.79 16.19
N ALA A 98 12.67 -2.70 16.76
CA ALA A 98 12.43 -4.03 16.18
C ALA A 98 11.72 -3.95 14.82
N PHE A 99 10.72 -3.08 14.68
CA PHE A 99 9.97 -2.81 13.46
C PHE A 99 10.89 -2.37 12.32
N VAL A 100 11.75 -1.37 12.57
CA VAL A 100 12.71 -0.88 11.57
C VAL A 100 13.76 -1.94 11.23
N ALA A 101 14.23 -2.70 12.23
CA ALA A 101 15.20 -3.78 12.01
C ALA A 101 14.63 -4.87 11.10
N ALA A 102 13.38 -5.28 11.30
CA ALA A 102 12.68 -6.26 10.47
C ALA A 102 12.53 -5.80 9.02
N ILE A 103 12.15 -4.52 8.80
CA ILE A 103 12.09 -3.93 7.45
C ILE A 103 13.46 -3.97 6.78
N ARG A 104 14.53 -3.57 7.49
CA ARG A 104 15.89 -3.57 6.95
C ARG A 104 16.34 -4.98 6.53
N GLU A 105 16.07 -5.98 7.37
CA GLU A 105 16.42 -7.36 7.08
C GLU A 105 15.68 -7.90 5.86
N PHE A 106 14.37 -7.65 5.78
CA PHE A 106 13.56 -8.02 4.62
C PHE A 106 14.11 -7.41 3.32
N LEU A 107 14.36 -6.09 3.31
CA LEU A 107 14.92 -5.40 2.15
C LEU A 107 16.30 -5.94 1.76
N ALA A 108 17.15 -6.27 2.73
CA ALA A 108 18.46 -6.86 2.47
C ALA A 108 18.36 -8.29 1.89
N GLY A 109 17.32 -9.04 2.25
CA GLY A 109 17.01 -10.34 1.64
C GLY A 109 16.66 -10.22 0.16
N LEU A 110 15.79 -9.27 -0.19
CA LEU A 110 15.38 -9.01 -1.58
C LEU A 110 16.56 -8.63 -2.48
N ALA A 111 17.49 -7.81 -1.97
CA ALA A 111 18.66 -7.39 -2.73
C ALA A 111 19.62 -8.53 -3.10
N LYS A 112 19.59 -9.65 -2.36
CA LYS A 112 20.43 -10.83 -2.62
C LYS A 112 19.80 -11.74 -3.68
N GLU A 113 18.47 -11.85 -3.71
CA GLU A 113 17.76 -12.66 -4.71
C GLU A 113 17.85 -12.04 -6.12
N GLY A 114 17.88 -10.71 -6.24
CA GLY A 114 18.02 -10.01 -7.53
C GLY A 114 19.43 -10.03 -8.15
N GLN A 115 20.42 -10.63 -7.47
CA GLN A 115 21.81 -10.75 -7.95
C GLN A 115 22.18 -12.19 -8.36
N ALA A 116 21.22 -13.12 -8.32
CA ALA A 116 21.39 -14.53 -8.67
C ALA A 116 20.90 -14.83 -10.10
#